data_AF-H0EIP4-F1
#
_entry.id   AF-H0EIP4-F1
#
_cell.length_a   1.000
_cell.length_b   1.000
_cell.length_c   1.000
_cell.angle_alpha   90.00
_cell.angle_beta   90.00
_cell.angle_gamma   90.00
#
_symmetry.space_group_name_H-M   'P 1'
#
loop_
_entity.id
_entity.type
_entity.pdbx_description
1 polymer ?
#
loop_
_entity_poly.entity_id
_entity_poly.type
_entity_poly.pdbx_seq_one_letter_code
_entity_poly.pdbx_strand_id
1 'polypeptide(L)'
;MAPTHATLKAQLYTESTLKMVFKLGVAHSHGILPEDLFKRWIDFLVEDLALLDFGDTMLSADYQRIDVLFKDLRKWVDGPKGPSGEMVREAERAAPKKVWRAPALHATWKYEVRPGGKRGPETGDLEIDLGKGT
;
A
#
# COMPACT_ATOMS: atom_id res chain seq x y z
N MET A 1 16.44 -11.65 -11.54
CA MET A 1 16.15 -12.54 -10.40
C MET A 1 14.70 -12.35 -10.01
N ALA A 2 13.99 -13.44 -9.69
CA ALA A 2 12.64 -13.33 -9.13
C ALA A 2 12.74 -12.78 -7.68
N PRO A 3 11.79 -11.95 -7.25
CA PRO A 3 11.80 -11.40 -5.90
C PRO A 3 11.55 -12.51 -4.86
N THR A 4 12.18 -12.36 -3.70
CA THR A 4 11.98 -13.28 -2.57
C THR A 4 10.78 -12.86 -1.72
N HIS A 5 10.26 -13.79 -0.91
CA HIS A 5 9.24 -13.49 0.11
C HIS A 5 9.63 -12.30 1.00
N ALA A 6 10.86 -12.28 1.51
CA ALA A 6 11.37 -11.20 2.35
C ALA A 6 11.42 -9.86 1.60
N THR A 7 11.84 -9.86 0.33
CA THR A 7 11.92 -8.65 -0.49
C THR A 7 10.53 -8.06 -0.76
N LEU A 8 9.56 -8.88 -1.17
CA LEU A 8 8.20 -8.41 -1.43
C LEU A 8 7.50 -7.94 -0.17
N LYS A 9 7.66 -8.68 0.92
CA LYS A 9 7.09 -8.30 2.21
C LYS A 9 7.65 -6.97 2.72
N ALA A 10 8.95 -6.73 2.57
CA ALA A 10 9.54 -5.43 2.88
C ALA A 10 8.98 -4.32 1.98
N GLN A 11 8.77 -4.60 0.68
CA GLN A 11 8.23 -3.65 -0.29
C GLN A 11 6.79 -3.19 0.04
N LEU A 12 5.93 -4.09 0.55
CA LEU A 12 4.53 -3.79 0.90
C LEU A 12 4.38 -2.60 1.84
N TYR A 13 5.30 -2.47 2.80
CA TYR A 13 5.20 -1.48 3.88
C TYR A 13 6.13 -0.28 3.66
N THR A 14 6.70 -0.14 2.46
CA THR A 14 7.44 1.07 2.11
C THR A 14 6.49 2.25 1.93
N GLU A 15 6.96 3.44 2.30
CA GLU A 15 6.25 4.70 2.06
C GLU A 15 5.83 4.84 0.58
N SER A 16 6.70 4.43 -0.34
CA SER A 16 6.42 4.49 -1.78
C SER A 16 5.22 3.61 -2.17
N THR A 17 5.11 2.40 -1.60
CA THR A 17 3.94 1.55 -1.81
C THR A 17 2.70 2.13 -1.16
N LEU A 18 2.80 2.67 0.06
CA LEU A 18 1.65 3.30 0.73
C LEU A 18 1.12 4.50 -0.05
N LYS A 19 2.01 5.36 -0.59
CA LYS A 19 1.65 6.46 -1.49
C LYS A 19 0.96 5.95 -2.77
N MET A 20 1.43 4.84 -3.35
CA MET A 20 0.78 4.21 -4.50
C MET A 20 -0.63 3.71 -4.16
N VAL A 21 -0.81 3.02 -3.02
CA VAL A 21 -2.11 2.53 -2.56
C VAL A 21 -3.08 3.67 -2.28
N PHE A 22 -2.60 4.76 -1.69
CA PHE A 22 -3.40 5.98 -1.52
C PHE A 22 -3.90 6.52 -2.86
N LYS A 23 -3.01 6.67 -3.85
CA LYS A 23 -3.39 7.11 -5.21
C LYS A 23 -4.38 6.14 -5.88
N LEU A 24 -4.25 4.83 -5.67
CA LEU A 24 -5.24 3.86 -6.15
C LEU A 24 -6.61 4.06 -5.50
N GLY A 25 -6.66 4.36 -4.20
CA GLY A 25 -7.89 4.72 -3.50
C GLY A 25 -8.57 5.96 -4.09
N VAL A 26 -7.78 7.01 -4.36
CA VAL A 26 -8.25 8.22 -5.05
C VAL A 26 -8.78 7.87 -6.45
N ALA A 27 -8.03 7.09 -7.23
CA ALA A 27 -8.48 6.68 -8.56
C ALA A 27 -9.80 5.90 -8.54
N HIS A 28 -9.96 5.01 -7.55
CA HIS A 28 -11.19 4.25 -7.36
C HIS A 28 -12.36 5.16 -6.96
N SER A 29 -12.18 6.12 -6.04
CA SER A 29 -13.25 7.02 -5.61
C SER A 29 -13.75 7.95 -6.74
N HIS A 30 -12.88 8.30 -7.68
CA HIS A 30 -13.23 9.10 -8.86
C HIS A 30 -13.67 8.25 -10.07
N GLY A 31 -13.73 6.93 -9.95
CA GLY A 31 -14.18 6.03 -11.03
C GLY A 31 -13.26 5.99 -12.25
N ILE A 32 -11.97 6.31 -12.08
CA ILE A 32 -10.98 6.34 -13.17
C ILE A 32 -10.04 5.13 -13.16
N LEU A 33 -10.10 4.29 -12.12
CA LEU A 33 -9.30 3.07 -12.03
C LEU A 33 -9.79 2.03 -13.05
N PRO A 34 -8.95 1.55 -13.98
CA PRO A 34 -9.32 0.51 -14.92
C PRO A 34 -9.78 -0.76 -14.22
N GLU A 35 -10.85 -1.37 -14.72
CA GLU A 35 -11.47 -2.55 -14.11
C GLU A 35 -10.51 -3.75 -14.02
N ASP A 36 -9.63 -3.92 -15.00
CA ASP A 36 -8.60 -4.96 -15.00
C ASP A 36 -7.57 -4.76 -13.89
N LEU A 37 -7.11 -3.52 -13.68
CA LEU A 37 -6.20 -3.18 -12.60
C LEU A 37 -6.87 -3.29 -11.23
N PHE A 38 -8.14 -2.87 -11.14
CA PHE A 38 -8.92 -3.01 -9.91
C PHE A 38 -9.07 -4.49 -9.53
N LYS A 39 -9.47 -5.35 -10.47
CA LYS A 39 -9.62 -6.78 -10.24
C LYS A 39 -8.31 -7.41 -9.76
N ARG A 40 -7.20 -7.16 -10.46
CA ARG A 40 -5.88 -7.68 -10.06
C ARG A 40 -5.45 -7.18 -8.68
N TRP A 41 -5.80 -5.94 -8.32
CA TRP A 41 -5.53 -5.39 -6.99
C TRP A 41 -6.37 -6.08 -5.90
N ILE A 42 -7.65 -6.34 -6.15
CA ILE A 42 -8.52 -7.08 -5.23
C ILE A 42 -8.03 -8.52 -5.06
N ASP A 43 -7.71 -9.20 -6.17
CA ASP A 43 -7.17 -10.57 -6.13
C ASP A 43 -5.90 -10.63 -5.25
N PHE A 44 -5.00 -9.65 -5.39
CA PHE A 44 -3.84 -9.52 -4.52
C PHE A 44 -4.21 -9.32 -3.04
N LEU A 45 -5.16 -8.43 -2.72
CA LEU A 45 -5.55 -8.16 -1.34
C LEU A 45 -6.22 -9.37 -0.66
N VAL A 46 -7.03 -10.12 -1.41
CA VAL A 46 -7.83 -11.24 -0.88
C VAL A 46 -7.00 -12.53 -0.78
N GLU A 47 -6.23 -12.84 -1.82
CA GLU A 47 -5.56 -14.13 -1.95
C GLU A 47 -4.08 -14.06 -1.55
N ASP A 48 -3.36 -13.07 -2.08
CA ASP A 48 -1.89 -13.04 -1.98
C ASP A 48 -1.39 -12.39 -0.69
N LEU A 49 -2.06 -11.34 -0.20
CA LEU A 49 -1.61 -10.59 0.97
C LEU A 49 -1.59 -11.48 2.22
N ALA A 50 -2.62 -12.32 2.41
CA ALA A 50 -2.67 -13.27 3.50
C ALA A 50 -1.54 -14.31 3.42
N LEU A 51 -1.23 -14.80 2.21
CA LEU A 51 -0.14 -15.74 1.98
C LEU A 51 1.23 -15.11 2.25
N LEU A 52 1.44 -13.85 1.87
CA LEU A 52 2.67 -13.11 2.22
C LEU A 52 2.82 -12.89 3.73
N ASP A 53 1.72 -12.69 4.45
CA ASP A 53 1.75 -12.34 5.87
C ASP A 53 1.76 -13.53 6.83
N PHE A 54 1.18 -14.67 6.42
CA PHE A 54 0.91 -15.84 7.27
C PHE A 54 1.31 -17.18 6.64
N GLY A 55 1.55 -17.25 5.33
CA GLY A 55 1.73 -18.50 4.61
C GLY A 55 3.16 -19.07 4.65
N ASP A 56 3.23 -20.40 4.59
CA ASP A 56 4.41 -21.14 4.14
C ASP A 56 4.57 -20.96 2.62
N THR A 57 5.80 -20.66 2.20
CA THR A 57 6.33 -20.53 0.82
C THR A 57 5.31 -20.53 -0.34
N MET A 58 5.02 -19.34 -0.90
CA MET A 58 4.45 -19.20 -2.25
C MET A 58 5.45 -19.66 -3.32
N LEU A 59 4.97 -20.00 -4.53
CA LEU A 59 5.85 -20.36 -5.64
C LEU A 59 6.58 -19.11 -6.17
N SER A 60 7.77 -19.31 -6.75
CA SER A 60 8.54 -18.22 -7.38
C SER A 60 7.74 -17.44 -8.43
N ALA A 61 6.80 -18.12 -9.11
CA ALA A 61 5.92 -17.50 -10.09
C ALA A 61 4.92 -16.52 -9.44
N ASP A 62 4.43 -16.82 -8.24
CA ASP A 62 3.49 -15.95 -7.53
C ASP A 62 4.19 -14.66 -7.07
N TYR A 63 5.41 -14.78 -6.55
CA TYR A 63 6.23 -13.60 -6.22
C TYR A 63 6.47 -12.72 -7.44
N GLN A 64 6.78 -13.32 -8.59
CA GLN A 64 6.98 -12.56 -9.81
C GLN A 64 5.69 -11.88 -10.30
N ARG A 65 4.53 -12.55 -10.18
CA ARG A 65 3.23 -11.98 -10.52
C ARG A 65 2.90 -10.76 -9.65
N ILE A 66 3.15 -10.84 -8.34
CA ILE A 66 2.93 -9.74 -7.40
C ILE A 66 3.84 -8.56 -7.72
N ASP A 67 5.13 -8.79 -7.98
CA ASP A 67 6.05 -7.71 -8.36
C ASP A 67 5.65 -7.00 -9.66
N VAL A 68 5.22 -7.77 -10.66
CA VAL A 68 4.69 -7.21 -11.92
C VAL A 68 3.44 -6.37 -11.64
N LEU A 69 2.51 -6.84 -10.80
CA LEU A 69 1.35 -6.05 -10.40
C LEU A 69 1.76 -4.71 -9.77
N PHE A 70 2.70 -4.71 -8.83
CA PHE A 70 3.14 -3.49 -8.15
C PHE A 70 3.80 -2.51 -9.12
N LYS A 71 4.56 -3.00 -10.10
CA LYS A 71 5.15 -2.18 -11.16
C LYS A 71 4.08 -1.59 -12.07
N ASP A 72 3.08 -2.37 -12.46
CA ASP A 72 1.97 -1.92 -13.30
C ASP A 72 1.16 -0.85 -12.59
N LEU A 73 0.78 -1.09 -11.32
CA LEU A 73 0.03 -0.14 -10.50
C LEU A 73 0.81 1.17 -10.36
N ARG A 74 2.11 1.10 -10.04
CA ARG A 74 2.97 2.29 -9.92
C ARG A 74 3.05 3.07 -11.22
N LYS A 75 3.34 2.39 -12.31
CA LYS A 75 3.41 2.99 -13.65
C LYS A 75 2.10 3.67 -14.03
N TRP A 76 0.96 3.08 -13.64
CA TRP A 76 -0.34 3.63 -13.94
C TRP A 76 -0.68 4.84 -13.07
N VAL A 77 -0.52 4.76 -11.74
CA VAL A 77 -0.85 5.89 -10.83
C VAL A 77 0.06 7.10 -11.01
N ASP A 78 1.30 6.90 -11.45
CA ASP A 78 2.23 7.98 -11.76
C ASP A 78 2.18 8.40 -13.25
N GLY A 79 1.37 7.69 -14.05
CA GLY A 79 1.20 7.95 -15.47
C GLY A 79 0.16 9.02 -15.78
N PRO A 80 0.06 9.47 -17.04
CA PRO A 80 -0.86 10.53 -17.46
C PRO A 80 -2.35 10.15 -17.37
N LYS A 81 -2.64 8.86 -17.22
CA LYS A 81 -4.01 8.33 -17.04
C LYS A 81 -4.34 8.04 -15.56
N GLY A 82 -3.38 8.23 -14.66
CA GLY A 82 -3.57 8.09 -13.22
C GLY A 82 -4.36 9.25 -12.61
N PRO A 83 -4.52 9.26 -11.28
CA PRO A 83 -5.18 10.37 -10.59
C PRO A 83 -4.40 11.67 -10.76
N SER A 84 -5.13 12.76 -11.02
CA SER A 84 -4.52 14.08 -11.16
C SER A 84 -4.00 14.58 -9.81
N GLY A 85 -3.05 15.51 -9.84
CA GLY A 85 -2.57 16.16 -8.61
C GLY A 85 -3.67 16.94 -7.87
N GLU A 86 -4.73 17.36 -8.57
CA GLU A 86 -5.89 17.99 -7.94
C GLU A 86 -6.73 16.98 -7.15
N MET A 87 -7.04 15.81 -7.74
CA MET A 87 -7.75 14.73 -7.06
C MET A 87 -7.01 14.26 -5.79
N VAL A 88 -5.68 14.14 -5.90
CA VAL A 88 -4.82 13.81 -4.75
C VAL A 88 -4.93 14.86 -3.64
N ARG A 89 -4.81 16.14 -3.98
CA ARG A 89 -4.94 17.24 -3.00
C ARG A 89 -6.33 17.34 -2.38
N GLU A 90 -7.37 17.06 -3.16
CA GLU A 90 -8.75 17.02 -2.65
C GLU A 90 -8.90 15.91 -1.60
N ALA A 91 -8.42 14.71 -1.90
CA ALA A 91 -8.43 13.58 -0.98
C ALA A 91 -7.60 13.87 0.29
N GLU A 92 -6.43 14.52 0.16
CA GLU A 92 -5.63 14.95 1.31
C GLU A 92 -6.35 15.96 2.20
N ARG A 93 -7.11 16.90 1.61
CA ARG A 93 -7.92 17.87 2.38
C ARG A 93 -9.09 17.20 3.09
N ALA A 94 -9.67 16.18 2.46
CA ALA A 94 -10.78 15.40 3.02
C ALA A 94 -10.30 14.39 4.08
N ALA A 95 -9.02 14.02 4.08
CA ALA A 95 -8.45 13.10 5.04
C ALA A 95 -8.62 13.64 6.48
N PRO A 96 -9.00 12.79 7.45
CA PRO A 96 -9.09 13.21 8.84
C PRO A 96 -7.77 13.83 9.31
N LYS A 97 -7.81 15.04 9.86
CA LYS A 97 -6.61 15.74 10.37
C LYS A 97 -5.92 15.05 11.55
N LYS A 98 -6.55 14.01 12.11
CA LYS A 98 -5.87 13.10 13.04
C LYS A 98 -4.89 12.28 12.21
N VAL A 99 -3.61 12.58 12.39
CA VAL A 99 -2.49 11.91 11.70
C VAL A 99 -2.59 10.41 11.97
N TRP A 100 -3.15 9.67 11.01
CA TRP A 100 -2.94 8.24 10.97
C TRP A 100 -1.46 8.04 10.63
N ARG A 101 -0.71 7.46 11.56
CA ARG A 101 0.71 7.18 11.39
C ARG A 101 0.85 5.76 10.90
N ALA A 102 1.38 5.59 9.69
CA ALA A 102 1.70 4.27 9.18
C ALA A 102 2.75 3.63 10.11
N PRO A 103 2.52 2.42 10.61
CA PRO A 103 3.50 1.73 11.44
C PRO A 103 4.81 1.50 10.66
N ALA A 104 5.95 1.83 11.29
CA ALA A 104 7.28 1.75 10.68
C ALA A 104 7.76 0.30 10.41
N LEU A 105 7.14 -0.69 11.04
CA LEU A 105 7.55 -2.09 10.97
C LEU A 105 6.36 -2.98 10.64
N HIS A 106 6.56 -4.03 9.83
CA HIS A 106 5.49 -5.01 9.55
C HIS A 106 4.84 -5.56 10.84
N ALA A 107 5.65 -5.80 11.87
CA ALA A 107 5.16 -6.31 13.15
C ALA A 107 4.17 -5.35 13.84
N THR A 108 4.27 -4.03 13.63
CA THR A 108 3.40 -3.04 14.28
C THR A 108 2.07 -2.85 13.55
N TRP A 109 1.98 -3.21 12.26
CA TRP A 109 0.71 -3.31 11.54
C TRP A 109 -0.24 -4.37 12.12
N LYS A 110 0.29 -5.41 12.77
CA LYS A 110 -0.51 -6.53 13.31
C LYS A 110 -1.19 -6.23 14.67
N TYR A 111 -0.89 -5.10 15.34
CA TYR A 111 -1.29 -4.89 16.75
C TYR A 111 -2.21 -3.71 17.05
N GLU A 112 -2.67 -2.91 16.09
CA GLU A 112 -3.55 -1.75 16.38
C GLU A 112 -5.05 -1.99 16.24
N VAL A 113 -5.52 -3.25 16.26
CA VAL A 113 -6.96 -3.53 16.38
C VAL A 113 -7.24 -4.47 17.55
N ARG A 114 -7.31 -3.89 18.76
CA ARG A 114 -8.13 -4.45 19.83
C ARG A 114 -8.90 -3.33 20.53
N PRO A 115 -10.24 -3.38 20.60
CA PRO A 115 -10.96 -2.58 21.58
C PRO A 115 -10.52 -3.06 22.97
N GLY A 116 -9.71 -2.24 23.66
CA GLY A 116 -9.30 -2.47 25.06
C GLY A 116 -7.94 -3.13 25.31
N GLY A 117 -7.03 -3.26 24.33
CA GLY A 117 -5.73 -3.93 24.51
C GLY A 117 -4.54 -2.98 24.76
N LYS A 118 -3.69 -3.31 25.75
CA LYS A 118 -2.53 -2.53 26.21
C LYS A 118 -1.48 -2.22 25.12
N ARG A 119 -0.84 -1.05 25.23
CA ARG A 119 0.28 -0.56 24.38
C ARG A 119 1.41 -1.60 24.26
N GLY A 120 1.82 -1.89 23.02
CA GLY A 120 3.09 -2.53 22.69
C GLY A 120 4.28 -1.56 22.79
N PRO A 121 5.52 -2.05 22.70
CA PRO A 121 6.71 -1.29 23.07
C PRO A 121 6.95 -0.14 22.10
N GLU A 122 7.39 1.00 22.65
CA GLU A 122 7.68 2.24 21.95
C GLU A 122 8.72 1.99 20.85
N THR A 123 8.31 2.06 19.59
CA THR A 123 9.21 1.98 18.43
C THR A 123 9.10 3.27 17.64
N GLY A 124 10.27 3.87 17.37
CA GLY A 124 10.46 5.20 16.79
C GLY A 124 9.59 5.47 15.56
N ASP A 125 8.97 6.65 15.60
CA ASP A 125 8.09 7.18 14.57
C ASP A 125 8.86 7.42 13.26
N LEU A 126 8.34 6.93 12.15
CA LEU A 126 8.72 7.39 10.81
C LEU A 126 7.71 8.46 10.39
N GLU A 127 8.13 9.72 10.34
CA GLU A 127 7.35 10.79 9.72
C GLU A 127 7.39 10.61 8.19
N ILE A 128 6.25 10.30 7.59
CA ILE A 128 6.07 10.36 6.14
C ILE A 128 5.75 11.80 5.79
N ASP A 129 6.76 12.55 5.32
CA ASP A 129 6.55 13.83 4.67
C ASP A 129 5.96 13.55 3.26
N LEU A 130 4.69 13.94 3.06
CA LEU A 130 4.04 13.83 1.76
C LEU A 130 4.56 14.88 0.75
N GLY A 131 5.54 15.70 1.15
CA GLY A 131 6.19 16.69 0.32
C GLY A 131 5.41 18.00 0.35
N LYS A 132 5.99 19.02 0.97
CA LYS A 132 5.60 20.40 0.72
C LYS A 132 6.01 20.75 -0.70
N GLY A 133 5.03 21.02 -1.57
CA GLY A 133 5.30 21.58 -2.88
C GLY A 133 6.02 22.92 -2.75
N THR A 134 7.25 22.97 -3.25
CA THR A 134 7.95 24.19 -3.68
C THR A 134 7.91 24.25 -5.19
#